data_AF-A0A976HQQ7-F1
#
_entry.id   AF-A0A976HQQ7-F1
#
_cell.length_a   1.000
_cell.length_b   1.000
_cell.length_c   1.000
_cell.angle_alpha   90.00
_cell.angle_beta   90.00
_cell.angle_gamma   90.00
#
_symmetry.space_group_name_H-M   'P 1'
#
loop_
_entity.id
_entity.type
_entity.pdbx_description
1 polymer ?
#
loop_
_entity_poly.entity_id
_entity_poly.type
_entity_poly.pdbx_seq_one_letter_code
_entity_poly.pdbx_strand_id
1 'polypeptide(L)' 'APEGGKKDVFVHITALERAGLRSLKDGQPVTFDIEAGRDGRESATNLALA' A
#
# COMPACT_ATOMS: atom_id res chain seq x y z
N ALA A 1 -1.00 19.42 10.91
CA ALA A 1 -0.19 18.23 10.55
C ALA A 1 -1.13 17.04 10.54
N PRO A 2 -1.18 16.18 9.52
CA PRO A 2 -2.11 15.06 9.56
C PRO A 2 -1.66 14.06 10.65
N GLU A 3 -2.62 13.68 11.49
CA GLU A 3 -2.49 13.16 12.85
C GLU A 3 -2.42 11.63 12.93
N GLY A 4 -1.32 11.05 12.47
CA GLY A 4 -1.08 9.63 12.71
C GLY A 4 0.26 9.27 12.13
N GLY A 5 1.18 8.86 13.00
CA GLY A 5 2.51 8.41 12.59
C GLY A 5 2.35 7.52 11.36
N LYS A 6 2.93 7.95 10.23
CA LYS A 6 2.90 7.23 8.97
C LYS A 6 3.60 5.90 9.22
N LYS A 7 2.83 4.88 9.57
CA LYS A 7 3.34 3.53 9.72
C LYS A 7 3.66 3.09 8.29
N ASP A 8 4.93 2.86 8.02
CA ASP A 8 5.34 2.37 6.71
C ASP A 8 4.71 0.99 6.48
N VAL A 9 3.74 0.93 5.57
CA VAL A 9 3.07 -0.32 5.18
C VAL A 9 3.87 -0.95 4.05
N PHE A 10 4.18 -2.23 4.19
CA PHE A 10 4.87 -2.94 3.12
C PHE A 10 3.92 -3.22 1.97
N VAL A 11 4.32 -2.82 0.77
CA VAL A 11 3.61 -3.15 -0.46
C VAL A 11 4.43 -4.19 -1.24
N HIS A 12 3.82 -5.34 -1.52
CA HIS A 12 4.44 -6.34 -2.40
C HIS A 12 4.31 -5.92 -3.87
N ILE A 13 5.33 -6.20 -4.69
CA ILE A 13 5.30 -5.96 -6.15
C ILE A 13 4.06 -6.61 -6.79
N THR A 14 3.65 -7.77 -6.28
CA THR A 14 2.44 -8.48 -6.73
C THR A 14 1.16 -7.67 -6.52
N ALA A 15 1.08 -6.85 -5.48
CA ALA A 15 -0.08 -5.97 -5.26
C ALA A 15 -0.14 -4.85 -6.31
N LEU A 16 1.03 -4.31 -6.69
CA LEU A 16 1.15 -3.34 -7.79
C LEU A 16 0.75 -3.99 -9.13
N GLU A 17 1.28 -5.18 -9.42
CA GLU A 17 0.96 -5.90 -10.65
C GLU A 17 -0.54 -6.22 -10.77
N ARG A 18 -1.19 -6.64 -9.67
CA ARG A 18 -2.64 -6.85 -9.61
C ARG A 18 -3.44 -5.56 -9.84
N ALA A 19 -2.93 -4.43 -9.38
CA ALA A 19 -3.50 -3.11 -9.64
C ALA A 19 -3.25 -2.61 -11.07
N GLY A 20 -2.47 -3.35 -11.89
CA GLY A 20 -2.02 -2.89 -13.20
C GLY A 20 -1.00 -1.74 -13.13
N LEU A 21 -0.42 -1.52 -11.94
CA LEU A 21 0.58 -0.49 -11.69
C LEU A 21 1.96 -1.14 -11.77
N ARG A 22 2.85 -0.57 -12.59
CA ARG A 22 4.26 -1.01 -12.65
C ARG A 22 5.12 -0.37 -11.59
N SER A 23 4.75 0.82 -11.16
CA SER A 23 5.41 1.60 -10.13
C SER A 23 4.43 2.66 -9.61
N LEU A 24 4.68 3.11 -8.39
CA LEU A 24 4.05 4.29 -7.83
C LEU A 24 5.02 5.46 -7.96
N LYS A 25 4.53 6.60 -8.43
CA LYS A 25 5.31 7.83 -8.37
C LYS A 25 5.25 8.40 -6.96
N ASP A 26 6.33 9.04 -6.55
CA ASP A 26 6.39 9.88 -5.36
C ASP A 26 5.23 10.91 -5.37
N GLY A 27 4.46 10.94 -4.28
CA GLY A 27 3.30 11.83 -4.13
C GLY A 27 2.02 11.39 -4.86
N GLN A 28 2.01 10.22 -5.51
CA GLN A 28 0.81 9.69 -6.16
C GLN A 28 -0.20 9.21 -5.11
N PRO A 29 -1.42 9.80 -5.07
CA PRO A 29 -2.45 9.36 -4.14
C PRO A 29 -2.98 8.00 -4.61
N VAL A 30 -2.93 7.02 -3.70
CA VAL A 30 -3.44 5.67 -3.93
C VAL A 30 -4.26 5.23 -2.73
N THR A 31 -5.30 4.48 -3.02
CA THR A 31 -6.07 3.74 -2.04
C THR A 31 -5.54 2.32 -1.97
N PHE A 32 -5.44 1.80 -0.75
CA PHE A 32 -5.03 0.43 -0.49
C PHE A 32 -5.72 -0.02 0.79
N ASP A 33 -5.92 -1.32 0.90
CA ASP A 33 -6.42 -1.94 2.11
C ASP A 33 -5.26 -2.55 2.89
N ILE A 34 -5.31 -2.54 4.22
CA ILE A 34 -4.24 -3.06 5.06
C ILE A 34 -4.69 -4.40 5.64
N GLU A 35 -4.00 -5.46 5.25
CA GLU A 35 -4.17 -6.78 5.85
C GLU A 35 -3.01 -7.09 6.80
N ALA A 36 -3.34 -7.52 8.02
CA ALA A 36 -2.37 -8.03 8.98
C ALA A 36 -1.92 -9.42 8.54
N GLY A 37 -0.69 -9.52 8.05
CA GLY A 37 -0.06 -10.79 7.69
C GLY A 37 0.15 -11.69 8.90
N ARG A 38 0.26 -12.99 8.64
CA ARG A 38 0.47 -14.04 9.66
C ARG A 38 1.75 -13.85 10.50
N ASP A 39 2.70 -13.08 9.95
CA ASP A 39 3.97 -12.67 10.56
C ASP A 39 3.85 -11.46 11.52
N GLY A 40 2.64 -10.94 11.73
CA GLY A 40 2.40 -9.71 12.50
C GLY A 40 2.75 -8.42 11.74
N ARG A 41 3.07 -8.51 10.44
CA ARG A 41 3.38 -7.39 9.56
C ARG A 41 2.16 -6.99 8.75
N GLU A 42 1.87 -5.69 8.71
CA GLU A 42 0.83 -5.10 7.87
C GLU A 42 1.30 -5.02 6.42
N SER A 43 0.50 -5.56 5.51
CA SER A 43 0.76 -5.53 4.07
C SER A 43 -0.37 -4.82 3.35
N ALA A 44 -0.02 -3.99 2.37
CA ALA A 44 -1.01 -3.35 1.52
C ALA A 44 -1.53 -4.32 0.46
N THR A 45 -2.85 -4.46 0.39
CA THR A 45 -3.58 -5.22 -0.61
C THR A 45 -4.52 -4.30 -1.39
N ASN A 46 -5.10 -4.80 -2.49
CA ASN A 46 -6.08 -4.08 -3.30
C ASN A 46 -5.68 -2.63 -3.64
N LEU A 47 -4.44 -2.43 -4.09
CA LEU A 47 -4.00 -1.11 -4.52
C LEU A 47 -4.88 -0.60 -5.67
N ALA A 48 -5.30 0.65 -5.55
CA ALA A 48 -6.03 1.38 -6.57
C ALA A 48 -5.53 2.82 -6.62
N LEU A 49 -5.66 3.43 -7.79
CA LEU A 49 -5.46 4.88 -7.91
C LEU A 49 -6.62 5.57 -7.21
N ALA A 50 -6.31 6.54 -6.33
CA ALA A 50 -7.31 7.33 -5.64
C ALA A 50 -7.92 8.39 -6.57
#